data_AF-A0A073ICL6-F1
#
_entry.id   AF-A0A073ICL6-F1
#
_cell.length_a   1.000
_cell.length_b   1.000
_cell.length_c   1.000
_cell.angle_alpha   90.00
_cell.angle_beta   90.00
_cell.angle_gamma   90.00
#
_symmetry.space_group_name_H-M   'P 1'
#
loop_
_entity.id
_entity.type
_entity.pdbx_description
1 polymer ?
#
loop_
_entity_poly.entity_id
_entity_poly.type
_entity_poly.pdbx_seq_one_letter_code
_entity_poly.pdbx_strand_id
1 'polypeptide(L)'
;MNIIKITALVGLATLVSACEDFQVTQQGPDKSVDRGIDKKHLSQLEAGIWVDPNGCDHWIIDDGVEGYLSARLDKYGKPVCSGVAPPTQTVGDFKKGSTGLIGDPV
;
A
#
# COMPACT_ATOMS: atom_id res chain seq x y z
N MET A 1 -27.84 -38.55 2.33
CA MET A 1 -27.53 -38.04 3.69
C MET A 1 -26.05 -37.74 3.91
N ASN A 2 -25.11 -38.55 3.40
CA ASN A 2 -23.67 -38.30 3.58
C ASN A 2 -23.16 -37.08 2.82
N ILE A 3 -23.68 -36.82 1.61
CA ILE A 3 -23.29 -35.65 0.80
C ILE A 3 -23.63 -34.34 1.53
N ILE A 4 -24.84 -34.21 2.08
CA ILE A 4 -25.27 -33.01 2.84
C ILE A 4 -24.38 -32.77 4.06
N LYS A 5 -24.00 -33.84 4.77
CA LYS A 5 -23.08 -33.75 5.92
C LYS A 5 -21.69 -33.28 5.50
N ILE A 6 -21.17 -33.79 4.38
CA ILE A 6 -19.86 -33.38 3.85
C ILE A 6 -19.90 -31.91 3.43
N THR A 7 -20.94 -31.49 2.70
CA THR A 7 -21.07 -30.09 2.26
C THR A 7 -21.19 -29.14 3.44
N ALA A 8 -21.95 -29.50 4.48
CA ALA A 8 -22.06 -28.71 5.70
C ALA A 8 -20.71 -28.59 6.45
N LEU A 9 -19.93 -29.66 6.48
CA LEU A 9 -18.64 -29.70 7.18
C LEU A 9 -17.57 -28.87 6.45
N VAL A 10 -17.54 -28.93 5.11
CA VAL A 10 -16.68 -28.07 4.27
C VAL A 10 -17.10 -26.60 4.38
N GLY A 11 -18.41 -26.31 4.37
CA GLY A 11 -18.92 -24.95 4.56
C GLY A 11 -18.56 -24.38 5.93
N LEU A 12 -18.60 -25.18 6.99
CA LEU A 12 -18.21 -24.73 8.33
C LEU A 12 -16.69 -24.50 8.44
N ALA A 13 -15.88 -25.39 7.87
CA ALA A 13 -14.42 -25.26 7.88
C ALA A 13 -13.94 -24.00 7.16
N THR A 14 -14.56 -23.66 6.02
CA THR A 14 -14.23 -22.45 5.24
C THR A 14 -14.65 -21.16 5.94
N LEU A 15 -15.76 -21.17 6.71
CA LEU A 15 -16.17 -20.01 7.50
C LEU A 15 -15.24 -19.76 8.70
N VAL A 16 -14.69 -20.81 9.30
CA VAL A 16 -13.79 -20.69 10.48
C VAL A 16 -12.35 -20.34 10.08
N SER A 17 -11.93 -20.61 8.84
CA SER A 17 -10.59 -20.24 8.33
C SER A 17 -10.43 -18.74 8.01
N ALA A 18 -11.49 -17.94 8.09
CA ALA A 18 -11.46 -16.51 7.75
C ALA A 18 -10.88 -15.59 8.85
N CYS A 19 -10.41 -16.15 9.98
CA CYS A 19 -9.71 -15.37 11.02
C CYS A 19 -8.27 -15.04 10.65
N GLU A 20 -7.72 -15.59 9.58
CA GLU A 20 -6.46 -15.15 8.99
C GLU A 20 -6.77 -14.11 7.93
N ASP A 21 -6.02 -13.00 7.94
CA ASP A 21 -6.11 -11.86 7.03
C ASP A 21 -6.47 -12.32 5.62
N PHE A 22 -7.73 -12.15 5.20
CA PHE A 22 -8.22 -12.56 3.89
C PHE A 22 -7.66 -11.62 2.83
N GLN A 23 -6.39 -11.82 2.49
CA GLN A 23 -5.72 -11.13 1.41
C GLN A 23 -5.93 -11.93 0.13
N VAL A 24 -6.80 -11.42 -0.75
CA VAL A 24 -7.08 -11.96 -2.11
C VAL A 24 -5.79 -12.11 -2.94
N THR A 25 -4.74 -11.38 -2.53
CA THR A 25 -3.42 -11.42 -3.10
C THR A 25 -2.43 -11.53 -1.95
N GLN A 26 -1.67 -12.63 -1.88
CA GLN A 26 -0.63 -12.90 -0.89
C GLN A 26 0.51 -11.87 -0.98
N GLN A 27 0.28 -10.59 -0.65
CA GLN A 27 1.28 -9.54 -0.69
C GLN A 27 2.16 -9.74 0.54
N GLY A 28 3.19 -10.59 0.38
CA GLY A 28 4.14 -10.90 1.44
C GLY A 28 4.85 -9.65 1.99
N PRO A 29 5.69 -9.81 3.02
CA PRO A 29 6.43 -8.69 3.60
C PRO A 29 7.37 -8.00 2.60
N ASP A 30 7.72 -8.69 1.52
CA ASP A 30 8.46 -8.12 0.40
C ASP A 30 7.54 -7.28 -0.49
N LYS A 31 7.71 -5.96 -0.40
CA LYS A 31 7.02 -4.96 -1.22
C LYS A 31 7.85 -4.52 -2.44
N SER A 32 8.95 -5.21 -2.76
CA SER A 32 9.79 -4.88 -3.93
C SER A 32 9.26 -5.45 -5.26
N VAL A 33 8.31 -6.39 -5.19
CA VAL A 33 7.74 -7.07 -6.35
C VAL A 33 6.31 -6.63 -6.57
N ASP A 34 6.09 -5.85 -7.63
CA ASP A 34 4.76 -5.60 -8.18
C ASP A 34 4.34 -6.84 -9.00
N ARG A 35 3.23 -7.48 -8.59
CA ARG A 35 2.69 -8.69 -9.22
C ARG A 35 1.78 -8.38 -10.41
N GLY A 36 1.70 -7.12 -10.82
CA GLY A 36 0.97 -6.66 -11.99
C GLY A 36 -0.54 -6.66 -11.80
N ILE A 37 -0.99 -6.45 -10.56
CA ILE A 37 -2.38 -6.18 -10.21
C ILE A 37 -2.51 -4.65 -10.14
N ASP A 38 -3.61 -4.09 -10.63
CA ASP A 38 -3.78 -2.63 -10.76
C ASP A 38 -2.65 -1.90 -11.55
N LYS A 39 -2.29 -2.46 -12.72
CA LYS A 39 -1.25 -1.88 -13.58
C LYS A 39 -1.63 -0.48 -14.06
N LYS A 40 -0.97 0.53 -13.50
CA LYS A 40 -1.06 1.91 -13.97
C LYS A 40 0.30 2.57 -14.08
N HIS A 41 0.31 3.64 -14.86
CA HIS A 41 1.50 4.45 -15.05
C HIS A 41 1.61 5.46 -13.91
N LEU A 42 2.81 5.68 -13.37
CA LEU A 42 3.05 6.60 -12.24
C LEU A 42 2.53 8.03 -12.49
N SER A 43 2.41 8.44 -13.76
CA SER A 43 1.83 9.76 -14.12
C SER A 43 0.33 9.90 -13.83
N GLN A 44 -0.35 8.81 -13.48
CA GLN A 44 -1.76 8.81 -13.09
C GLN A 44 -1.94 8.93 -11.57
N LEU A 45 -0.84 8.89 -10.81
CA LEU A 45 -0.82 8.97 -9.36
C LEU A 45 -0.28 10.33 -8.92
N GLU A 46 -0.59 10.71 -7.68
CA GLU A 46 -0.09 11.96 -7.07
C GLU A 46 0.90 11.65 -5.95
N ALA A 47 2.05 12.33 -5.99
CA ALA A 47 3.06 12.19 -4.95
C ALA A 47 2.83 13.19 -3.82
N GLY A 48 2.87 12.70 -2.58
CA GLY A 48 3.02 13.54 -1.39
C GLY A 48 4.45 13.54 -0.88
N ILE A 49 4.63 14.13 0.30
CA ILE A 49 5.91 14.15 1.03
C ILE A 49 5.74 13.40 2.34
N TRP A 50 6.64 12.46 2.60
CA TRP A 50 6.91 11.93 3.93
C TRP A 50 8.17 12.59 4.49
N VAL A 51 8.13 13.00 5.74
CA VAL A 51 9.29 13.57 6.44
C VAL A 51 9.88 12.47 7.33
N ASP A 52 11.13 12.10 7.06
CA ASP A 52 11.83 11.08 7.83
C ASP A 52 12.20 11.56 9.26
N PRO A 53 12.69 10.68 10.15
CA PRO A 53 13.08 11.06 11.51
C PRO A 53 14.19 12.12 11.59
N ASN A 54 14.96 12.32 10.52
CA ASN A 54 15.98 13.36 10.43
C ASN A 54 15.40 14.71 9.94
N GLY A 55 14.11 14.75 9.59
CA GLY A 55 13.44 15.93 9.08
C GLY A 55 13.55 16.11 7.57
N CYS A 56 13.99 15.08 6.82
CA CYS A 56 14.21 15.17 5.39
C CYS A 56 13.09 14.53 4.58
N ASP A 57 12.82 15.11 3.42
CA ASP A 57 11.70 14.83 2.56
C ASP A 57 11.93 13.59 1.69
N HIS A 58 10.91 12.77 1.59
CA HIS A 58 10.81 11.65 0.64
C HIS A 58 9.52 11.82 -0.16
N TRP A 59 9.61 11.65 -1.48
CA TRP A 59 8.42 11.48 -2.31
C TRP A 59 7.76 10.16 -1.96
N ILE A 60 6.47 10.20 -1.68
CA ILE A 60 5.67 9.00 -1.43
C ILE A 60 4.44 8.97 -2.33
N ILE A 61 4.09 7.77 -2.78
CA ILE A 61 2.81 7.46 -3.40
C ILE A 61 2.33 6.19 -2.73
N ASP A 62 1.08 6.21 -2.28
CA ASP A 62 0.37 5.07 -1.75
C ASP A 62 -0.73 4.69 -2.73
N ASP A 63 -0.54 3.55 -3.37
CA ASP A 63 -1.45 3.02 -4.35
C ASP A 63 -2.38 1.94 -3.78
N GLY A 64 -2.51 1.92 -2.45
CA GLY A 64 -3.25 0.91 -1.71
C GLY A 64 -2.38 -0.30 -1.38
N VAL A 65 -2.26 -1.25 -2.31
CA VAL A 65 -1.46 -2.47 -2.07
C VAL A 65 0.03 -2.24 -2.37
N GLU A 66 0.30 -1.35 -3.33
CA GLU A 66 1.62 -0.93 -3.78
C GLU A 66 1.99 0.43 -3.20
N GLY A 67 3.27 0.62 -2.88
CA GLY A 67 3.80 1.88 -2.38
C GLY A 67 5.10 2.24 -3.08
N TYR A 68 5.26 3.53 -3.39
CA TYR A 68 6.48 4.06 -4.00
C TYR A 68 7.10 5.08 -3.07
N LEU A 69 8.42 4.98 -2.87
CA LEU A 69 9.17 5.89 -2.02
C LEU A 69 10.50 6.22 -2.67
N SER A 70 10.83 7.50 -2.77
CA SER A 70 12.15 7.95 -3.18
C SER A 70 12.60 9.18 -2.41
N ALA A 71 13.89 9.28 -2.09
CA ALA A 71 14.43 10.46 -1.45
C ALA A 71 14.24 11.69 -2.35
N ARG A 72 13.72 12.79 -1.80
CA ARG A 72 13.65 14.06 -2.52
C ARG A 72 15.02 14.71 -2.47
N LEU A 73 15.68 14.78 -3.62
CA LEU A 73 17.02 15.35 -3.74
C LEU A 73 16.98 16.72 -4.40
N ASP A 74 17.91 17.59 -4.00
CA ASP A 74 18.19 18.82 -4.71
C ASP A 74 18.98 18.55 -6.01
N LYS A 75 19.25 19.61 -6.78
CA LYS A 75 20.01 19.52 -8.04
C LYS A 75 21.46 19.05 -7.87
N TYR A 76 21.97 18.96 -6.64
CA TYR A 76 23.31 18.50 -6.30
C TYR A 76 23.30 17.09 -5.69
N GLY A 77 22.12 16.43 -5.60
CA GLY A 77 21.98 15.11 -5.02
C GLY A 77 21.95 15.11 -3.48
N LYS A 78 21.77 16.27 -2.84
CA LYS A 78 21.60 16.34 -1.37
C LYS A 78 20.13 16.16 -0.99
N PRO A 79 19.83 15.51 0.15
CA PRO A 79 18.47 15.43 0.67
C PRO A 79 17.87 16.82 0.88
N VAL A 80 16.63 17.00 0.45
CA VAL A 80 15.82 18.17 0.77
C VAL A 80 15.20 17.97 2.15
N CYS A 81 15.32 18.94 3.05
CA CYS A 81 14.70 18.89 4.37
C CYS A 81 13.89 20.19 4.54
N SER A 82 12.67 20.19 3.99
CA SER A 82 11.91 21.43 3.73
C SER A 82 11.15 21.96 4.93
N GLY A 83 10.90 21.11 5.94
CA GLY A 83 10.07 21.46 7.09
C GLY A 83 8.57 21.57 6.75
N VAL A 84 8.13 20.96 5.64
CA VAL A 84 6.71 20.96 5.23
C VAL A 84 5.79 20.28 6.25
N ALA A 85 6.33 19.38 7.07
CA ALA A 85 5.66 18.72 8.19
C ALA A 85 6.65 18.34 9.30
N PRO A 86 6.18 18.01 10.51
CA PRO A 86 7.01 17.42 11.55
C PRO A 86 7.65 16.09 11.12
N PRO A 87 8.76 15.66 11.73
CA PRO A 87 9.30 14.31 11.51
C PRO A 87 8.25 13.23 11.70
N THR A 88 8.36 12.17 10.89
CA THR A 88 7.47 11.00 10.83
C THR A 88 6.03 11.31 10.39
N GLN A 89 5.77 12.46 9.79
CA GLN A 89 4.46 12.82 9.23
C GLN A 89 4.47 12.83 7.70
N THR A 90 3.28 12.71 7.11
CA THR A 90 3.04 12.81 5.67
C THR A 90 2.18 14.03 5.33
N VAL A 91 2.38 14.59 4.14
CA VAL A 91 1.59 15.70 3.59
C VAL A 91 1.33 15.52 2.11
N GLY A 92 0.23 16.08 1.62
CA GLY A 92 -0.21 15.96 0.22
C GLY A 92 -1.19 14.82 0.00
N ASP A 93 -1.74 14.75 -1.21
CA ASP A 93 -2.76 13.75 -1.60
C ASP A 93 -2.09 12.48 -2.15
N PHE A 94 -1.23 11.87 -1.34
CA PHE A 94 -0.36 10.75 -1.76
C PHE A 94 -1.13 9.46 -2.09
N LYS A 95 -2.44 9.40 -1.77
CA LYS A 95 -3.34 8.28 -2.10
C LYS A 95 -4.15 8.50 -3.38
N LYS A 96 -4.02 9.67 -4.01
CA LYS A 96 -4.85 10.02 -5.16
C LYS A 96 -4.52 9.15 -6.37
N GLY A 97 -5.57 8.63 -7.00
CA GLY A 97 -5.45 7.69 -8.11
C GLY A 97 -5.38 6.22 -7.68
N SER A 98 -5.40 5.95 -6.37
CA SER A 98 -5.56 4.60 -5.81
C SER A 98 -6.97 4.05 -6.03
N THR A 99 -7.05 2.73 -6.17
CA THR A 99 -8.30 1.99 -6.34
C THR A 99 -8.83 1.54 -4.97
N GLY A 100 -9.93 2.13 -4.49
CA GLY A 100 -10.56 1.75 -3.20
C GLY A 100 -11.22 0.36 -3.15
N LEU A 101 -11.13 -0.45 -4.22
CA LEU A 101 -11.67 -1.81 -4.30
C LEU A 101 -10.66 -2.89 -3.87
N ILE A 102 -9.36 -2.64 -4.07
CA ILE A 102 -8.29 -3.61 -3.74
C ILE A 102 -7.24 -2.96 -2.83
N GLY A 103 -7.20 -1.61 -2.76
CA GLY A 103 -6.31 -0.83 -1.92
C GLY A 103 -6.93 -0.30 -0.62
N ASP A 104 -6.09 0.29 0.21
CA ASP A 104 -6.50 1.02 1.41
C ASP A 104 -7.50 2.14 1.04
N PRO A 105 -8.53 2.37 1.88
CA PRO A 105 -9.43 3.49 1.65
C PRO A 105 -8.66 4.82 1.63
N VAL A 106 -9.06 5.70 0.70
CA VAL A 106 -8.59 7.09 0.58
C VAL A 106 -9.09 7.95 1.73
#